data_AF-A0A4Y2LZN3-F1
#
_entry.id   AF-A0A4Y2LZN3-F1
#
_cell.length_a   1.000
_cell.length_b   1.000
_cell.length_c   1.000
_cell.angle_alpha   90.00
_cell.angle_beta   90.00
_cell.angle_gamma   90.00
#
_symmetry.space_group_name_H-M   'P 1'
#
loop_
_entity.id
_entity.type
_entity.pdbx_description
1 polymer ?
#
loop_
_entity_poly.entity_id
_entity_poly.type
_entity_poly.pdbx_seq_one_letter_code
_entity_poly.pdbx_strand_id
1 'polypeptide(L)'
;MFIIYTDSLSVLKSLDSVHDHTHPLVFGVLDILETLASQGFIIYLCWIPSHVGIFGNEQADKAAKSATLSINGTVPVGDLKKHIQLLLYVKWQEQWNVETGNKLHALKPTVQSWPSLKNRKADTILTRLRVGHTRFTHRHLLLGEQAPMCSQCNCTMSVHHIISECSNFNSQRLRFFNTTTSSLPTLLGEIPHVHLFAFLKAIGFYSLI
;
A
#
# COMPACT_ATOMS: atom_id res chain seq x y z
N MET A 1 -37.60 20.74 -26.13
CA MET A 1 -36.89 19.46 -25.93
C MET A 1 -35.41 19.72 -26.11
N PHE A 2 -34.59 19.31 -25.15
CA PHE A 2 -33.15 19.55 -25.13
C PHE A 2 -32.41 18.23 -24.93
N ILE A 3 -31.23 18.10 -25.53
CA ILE A 3 -30.34 16.95 -25.35
C ILE A 3 -28.99 17.48 -24.86
N ILE A 4 -28.51 16.96 -23.73
CA ILE A 4 -27.19 17.27 -23.18
C ILE A 4 -26.30 16.05 -23.42
N TYR A 5 -25.21 16.25 -24.13
CA TYR A 5 -24.20 15.23 -24.35
C TYR A 5 -23.13 15.32 -23.27
N THR A 6 -22.75 14.19 -22.67
CA THR A 6 -21.70 14.10 -21.67
C THR A 6 -20.84 12.88 -21.93
N ASP A 7 -19.53 13.01 -21.71
CA ASP A 7 -18.60 11.88 -21.79
C ASP A 7 -18.41 11.14 -20.46
N SER A 8 -19.03 11.63 -19.38
CA SER A 8 -18.96 11.04 -18.05
C SER A 8 -20.02 9.96 -17.85
N LEU A 9 -19.71 8.75 -18.32
CA LEU A 9 -20.60 7.58 -18.14
C LEU A 9 -20.89 7.30 -16.66
N SER A 10 -19.92 7.57 -15.77
CA SER A 10 -20.08 7.38 -14.33
C SER A 10 -21.16 8.28 -13.74
N VAL A 11 -21.28 9.53 -14.21
CA VAL A 11 -22.33 10.46 -13.77
C VAL A 11 -23.70 9.96 -14.21
N LEU A 12 -23.85 9.52 -15.46
CA LEU A 12 -25.13 9.00 -15.96
C LEU A 12 -25.58 7.76 -15.18
N LYS A 13 -24.67 6.82 -14.91
CA LYS A 13 -24.96 5.66 -14.06
C LYS A 13 -25.34 6.05 -12.64
N SER A 14 -24.72 7.10 -12.10
CA SER A 14 -25.04 7.58 -10.75
C SER A 14 -26.41 8.27 -10.68
N LEU A 15 -26.82 8.96 -11.75
CA LEU A 15 -28.15 9.57 -11.86
C LEU A 15 -29.27 8.53 -12.02
N ASP A 16 -28.97 7.42 -12.71
CA ASP A 16 -29.93 6.32 -12.93
C ASP A 16 -30.11 5.43 -11.68
N SER A 17 -29.15 5.46 -10.74
CA SER A 17 -29.12 4.57 -9.56
C SER A 17 -29.06 5.35 -8.23
N VAL A 18 -30.11 6.12 -7.94
CA VAL A 18 -30.20 6.92 -6.71
C VAL A 18 -30.43 6.03 -5.48
N HIS A 19 -29.52 6.10 -4.52
CA HIS A 19 -29.58 5.39 -3.22
C HIS A 19 -29.15 6.33 -2.07
N ASP A 20 -29.33 5.90 -0.80
CA ASP A 20 -29.07 6.68 0.43
C ASP A 20 -27.62 7.21 0.60
N HIS A 21 -26.67 6.78 -0.24
CA HIS A 21 -25.26 7.18 -0.19
C HIS A 21 -24.78 7.88 -1.47
N THR A 22 -25.71 8.43 -2.23
CA THR A 22 -25.40 9.11 -3.50
C THR A 22 -24.56 10.38 -3.26
N HIS A 23 -23.61 10.65 -4.14
CA HIS A 23 -22.66 11.74 -4.01
C HIS A 23 -23.36 13.12 -3.97
N PRO A 24 -22.95 14.09 -3.13
CA PRO A 24 -23.63 15.39 -3.00
C PRO A 24 -23.82 16.14 -4.32
N LEU A 25 -22.84 16.07 -5.23
CA LEU A 25 -22.95 16.68 -6.56
C LEU A 25 -24.03 16.03 -7.43
N VAL A 26 -24.29 14.72 -7.27
CA VAL A 26 -25.34 14.02 -8.02
C VAL A 26 -26.72 14.50 -7.55
N PHE A 27 -26.91 14.70 -6.23
CA PHE A 27 -28.13 15.34 -5.73
C PHE A 27 -28.30 16.77 -6.26
N GLY A 28 -27.21 17.56 -6.32
CA GLY A 28 -27.27 18.89 -6.93
C GLY A 28 -27.69 18.86 -8.40
N VAL A 29 -27.23 17.87 -9.17
CA VAL A 29 -27.67 17.70 -10.57
C VAL A 29 -29.15 17.30 -10.64
N LEU A 30 -29.62 16.39 -9.78
CA LEU A 30 -31.02 15.96 -9.74
C LEU A 30 -31.97 17.12 -9.39
N ASP A 31 -31.62 17.94 -8.40
CA ASP A 31 -32.39 19.13 -8.00
C ASP A 31 -32.53 20.14 -9.15
N ILE A 32 -31.45 20.36 -9.91
CA ILE A 32 -31.48 21.21 -11.12
C ILE A 32 -32.38 20.59 -12.19
N LEU A 33 -32.28 19.28 -12.43
CA LEU A 33 -33.10 18.59 -13.42
C LEU A 33 -34.59 18.63 -13.05
N GLU A 34 -34.93 18.43 -11.78
CA GLU A 34 -36.30 18.51 -11.26
C GLU A 34 -36.85 19.94 -11.36
N THR A 35 -36.05 20.94 -11.01
CA THR A 35 -36.41 22.36 -11.16
C THR A 35 -36.73 22.69 -12.62
N LEU A 36 -35.89 22.25 -13.56
CA LEU A 36 -36.12 22.49 -15.00
C LEU A 36 -37.35 21.73 -15.51
N ALA A 37 -37.56 20.50 -15.06
CA ALA A 37 -38.76 19.74 -15.40
C ALA A 37 -40.04 20.44 -14.90
N SER A 38 -40.02 21.03 -13.69
CA SER A 38 -41.16 21.79 -13.15
C SER A 38 -41.50 23.04 -13.97
N GLN A 39 -40.52 23.59 -14.70
CA GLN A 39 -40.67 24.71 -15.62
C GLN A 39 -41.07 24.27 -17.04
N GLY A 40 -41.31 22.98 -17.28
CA GLY A 40 -41.74 22.44 -18.57
C GLY A 40 -40.60 22.08 -19.53
N PHE A 41 -39.33 22.08 -19.08
CA PHE A 41 -38.21 21.63 -19.91
C PHE A 41 -38.17 20.10 -19.97
N ILE A 42 -38.11 19.57 -21.19
CA ILE A 42 -37.85 18.14 -21.44
C ILE A 42 -36.37 18.00 -21.81
N ILE A 43 -35.57 17.35 -20.94
CA ILE A 43 -34.12 17.20 -21.07
C ILE A 43 -33.76 15.71 -21.18
N TYR A 44 -32.97 15.35 -22.19
CA TYR A 44 -32.37 14.03 -22.34
C TYR A 44 -30.86 14.12 -22.10
N LEU A 45 -30.31 13.17 -21.34
CA LEU A 45 -28.87 13.03 -21.16
C LEU A 45 -28.35 11.89 -22.05
N CYS A 46 -27.35 12.17 -22.88
CA CYS A 46 -26.78 11.21 -23.83
C CYS A 46 -25.28 11.04 -23.59
N TRP A 47 -24.83 9.79 -23.46
CA TRP A 47 -23.41 9.49 -23.34
C TRP A 47 -22.70 9.57 -24.69
N ILE A 48 -21.51 10.17 -24.72
CA ILE A 48 -20.61 10.14 -25.87
C ILE A 48 -19.19 9.72 -25.45
N PRO A 49 -18.40 9.07 -26.32
CA PRO A 49 -17.00 8.77 -26.00
C PRO A 49 -16.16 10.05 -25.89
N SER A 50 -15.29 10.10 -24.88
CA SER A 50 -14.30 11.17 -24.72
C SER A 50 -13.10 10.97 -25.65
N HIS A 51 -12.42 12.05 -26.02
CA HIS A 51 -11.13 12.06 -26.74
C HIS A 51 -11.10 11.34 -28.10
N VAL A 52 -12.21 11.32 -28.84
CA VAL A 52 -12.29 10.73 -30.18
C VAL A 52 -12.50 11.74 -31.31
N GLY A 53 -12.22 13.03 -31.11
CA GLY A 53 -12.39 14.04 -32.15
C GLY A 53 -13.79 14.64 -32.28
N ILE A 54 -14.70 14.42 -31.30
CA ILE A 54 -16.02 15.07 -31.32
C ILE A 54 -15.85 16.55 -30.97
N PHE A 55 -15.90 17.39 -32.00
CA PHE A 55 -15.63 18.83 -31.91
C PHE A 55 -16.40 19.55 -30.78
N GLY A 56 -17.67 19.19 -30.54
CA GLY A 56 -18.45 19.75 -29.45
C GLY A 56 -17.95 19.36 -28.05
N ASN A 57 -17.57 18.09 -27.85
CA ASN A 57 -17.04 17.61 -26.58
C ASN A 57 -15.67 18.23 -26.28
N GLU A 58 -14.80 18.30 -27.29
CA GLU A 58 -13.47 18.89 -27.14
C GLU A 58 -13.53 20.38 -26.78
N GLN A 59 -14.50 21.10 -27.34
CA GLN A 59 -14.76 22.49 -26.95
C GLN A 59 -15.27 22.59 -25.51
N ALA A 60 -16.21 21.73 -25.10
CA ALA A 60 -16.72 21.69 -23.74
C ALA A 60 -15.59 21.39 -22.73
N ASP A 61 -14.75 20.39 -23.01
CA ASP A 61 -13.58 20.03 -22.21
C ASP A 61 -12.57 21.17 -22.09
N LYS A 62 -12.28 21.85 -23.21
CA LYS A 62 -11.36 22.99 -23.23
C LYS A 62 -11.91 24.15 -22.41
N ALA A 63 -13.20 24.45 -22.54
CA ALA A 63 -13.88 25.47 -21.75
C ALA A 63 -13.83 25.12 -20.26
N ALA A 64 -14.18 23.88 -19.87
CA ALA A 64 -14.13 23.42 -18.49
C ALA A 64 -12.72 23.54 -17.89
N LYS A 65 -11.67 23.09 -18.62
CA LYS A 65 -10.27 23.21 -18.20
C LYS A 65 -9.81 24.67 -18.06
N SER A 66 -10.32 25.58 -18.89
CA SER A 66 -9.97 27.00 -18.80
C SER A 66 -10.64 27.70 -17.60
N ALA A 67 -11.77 27.18 -17.12
CA ALA A 67 -12.54 27.76 -16.01
C ALA A 67 -12.01 27.40 -14.61
N THR A 68 -10.92 26.63 -14.50
CA THR A 68 -10.37 26.09 -13.24
C THR A 68 -9.79 27.15 -12.27
N LEU A 69 -9.80 28.44 -12.62
CA LEU A 69 -9.09 29.51 -11.91
C LEU A 69 -9.85 30.15 -10.73
N SER A 70 -11.05 29.68 -10.37
CA SER A 70 -11.75 30.14 -9.18
C SER A 70 -12.32 28.97 -8.39
N ILE A 71 -11.63 28.55 -7.34
CA ILE A 71 -12.09 27.45 -6.47
C ILE A 71 -12.30 28.00 -5.06
N ASN A 72 -13.36 28.81 -4.91
CA ASN A 72 -14.10 28.93 -3.65
C ASN A 72 -15.28 27.93 -3.65
N GLY A 73 -15.07 26.73 -4.22
CA GLY A 73 -16.09 25.68 -4.30
C GLY A 73 -15.96 24.69 -3.14
N THR A 74 -17.08 24.15 -2.69
CA THR A 74 -17.09 23.08 -1.69
C THR A 74 -16.62 21.76 -2.32
N VAL A 75 -15.62 21.12 -1.73
CA VAL A 75 -15.14 19.80 -2.16
C VAL A 75 -15.85 18.70 -1.35
N PRO A 76 -16.30 17.61 -1.98
CA PRO A 76 -16.85 16.46 -1.24
C PRO A 76 -15.87 15.96 -0.19
N VAL A 77 -16.36 15.71 1.03
CA VAL A 77 -15.53 15.25 2.16
C VAL A 77 -14.77 13.97 1.83
N GLY A 78 -15.35 13.08 1.02
CA GLY A 78 -14.69 11.86 0.56
C GLY A 78 -13.41 12.11 -0.24
N ASP A 79 -13.42 13.12 -1.11
CA ASP A 79 -12.25 13.48 -1.91
C ASP A 79 -11.20 14.19 -1.08
N LEU A 80 -11.62 15.10 -0.19
CA LEU A 80 -10.71 15.72 0.77
C LEU A 80 -10.04 14.68 1.67
N LYS A 81 -10.79 13.69 2.16
CA LYS A 81 -10.25 12.60 2.99
C LYS A 81 -9.17 11.81 2.24
N LYS A 82 -9.42 11.45 0.98
CA LYS A 82 -8.43 10.75 0.14
C LYS A 82 -7.16 11.60 -0.05
N HIS A 83 -7.32 12.89 -0.30
CA HIS A 83 -6.20 13.80 -0.46
C HIS A 83 -5.37 13.92 0.82
N ILE A 84 -6.03 14.10 1.98
CA ILE A 84 -5.36 14.13 3.28
C ILE A 84 -4.64 12.81 3.55
N GLN A 85 -5.26 11.66 3.28
CA GLN A 85 -4.62 10.36 3.43
C GLN A 85 -3.35 10.25 2.58
N LEU A 86 -3.38 10.73 1.33
CA LEU A 86 -2.21 10.75 0.46
C LEU A 86 -1.09 11.62 1.04
N LEU A 87 -1.41 12.83 1.52
CA LEU A 87 -0.42 13.70 2.19
C LEU A 87 0.18 13.06 3.44
N LEU A 88 -0.63 12.38 4.25
CA LEU A 88 -0.16 11.64 5.42
C LEU A 88 0.79 10.50 5.03
N TYR A 89 0.48 9.74 3.96
CA TYR A 89 1.36 8.70 3.46
C TYR A 89 2.69 9.25 2.94
N VAL A 90 2.67 10.38 2.23
CA VAL A 90 3.89 11.04 1.75
C VAL A 90 4.76 11.45 2.94
N LYS A 91 4.21 12.15 3.93
CA LYS A 91 4.95 12.54 5.13
C LYS A 91 5.48 11.34 5.92
N TRP A 92 4.70 10.28 6.03
CA TRP A 92 5.15 9.05 6.68
C TRP A 92 6.29 8.40 5.91
N GLN A 93 6.22 8.37 4.57
CA GLN A 93 7.30 7.83 3.74
C GLN A 93 8.58 8.67 3.84
N GLU A 94 8.47 10.01 3.91
CA GLU A 94 9.62 10.90 4.13
C GLU A 94 10.31 10.63 5.46
N GLN A 95 9.52 10.50 6.55
CA GLN A 95 10.04 10.10 7.86
C GLN A 95 10.65 8.70 7.84
N TRP A 96 10.06 7.78 7.09
CA TRP A 96 10.57 6.43 6.98
C TRP A 96 11.91 6.36 6.23
N ASN A 97 12.08 7.17 5.19
CA ASN A 97 13.31 7.21 4.38
C ASN A 97 14.56 7.66 5.18
N VAL A 98 14.38 8.43 6.26
CA VAL A 98 15.50 8.86 7.12
C VAL A 98 15.90 7.81 8.18
N GLU A 99 15.11 6.76 8.39
CA GLU A 99 15.36 5.67 9.35
C GLU A 99 16.41 4.66 8.85
N THR A 100 17.62 5.13 8.57
CA THR A 100 18.71 4.32 8.00
C THR A 100 19.25 3.24 8.95
N GLY A 101 19.13 3.43 10.27
CA GLY A 101 19.53 2.45 11.28
C GLY A 101 18.48 1.36 11.59
N ASN A 102 17.30 1.45 10.97
CA ASN A 102 16.20 0.53 11.26
C ASN A 102 16.31 -0.77 10.43
N LYS A 103 16.37 -1.91 11.11
CA LYS A 103 16.48 -3.24 10.49
C LYS A 103 15.31 -3.53 9.53
N LEU A 104 14.12 -3.05 9.85
CA LEU A 104 12.94 -3.22 9.00
C LEU A 104 13.02 -2.31 7.76
N HIS A 105 13.58 -1.10 7.87
CA HIS A 105 13.73 -0.19 6.72
C HIS A 105 14.58 -0.80 5.61
N ALA A 106 15.68 -1.48 5.97
CA ALA A 106 16.52 -2.21 5.02
C ALA A 106 15.77 -3.32 4.25
N LEU A 107 14.68 -3.86 4.81
CA LEU A 107 13.83 -4.87 4.18
C LEU A 107 12.62 -4.29 3.46
N LYS A 108 12.04 -3.23 4.03
CA LYS A 108 10.76 -2.65 3.66
C LYS A 108 10.94 -1.15 3.51
N PRO A 109 11.50 -0.67 2.38
CA PRO A 109 11.78 0.74 2.17
C PRO A 109 10.49 1.57 1.99
N THR A 110 9.35 0.94 1.67
CA THR A 110 8.07 1.63 1.51
C THR A 110 7.15 1.40 2.70
N VAL A 111 6.35 2.39 3.10
CA VAL A 111 5.41 2.27 4.23
C VAL A 111 4.17 1.40 3.93
N GLN A 112 4.00 0.97 2.68
CA GLN A 112 2.88 0.15 2.22
C GLN A 112 2.68 -1.14 3.03
N SER A 113 1.43 -1.56 3.19
CA SER A 113 1.13 -2.79 3.94
C SER A 113 1.60 -4.03 3.17
N TRP A 114 2.21 -4.98 3.88
CA TRP A 114 2.54 -6.30 3.33
C TRP A 114 1.44 -7.30 3.70
N PRO A 115 1.15 -8.29 2.85
CA PRO A 115 0.13 -9.28 3.15
C PRO A 115 0.53 -10.12 4.38
N SER A 116 -0.44 -10.37 5.27
CA SER A 116 -0.27 -11.29 6.39
C SER A 116 -0.32 -12.74 5.93
N LEU A 117 0.46 -13.61 6.58
CA LEU A 117 0.35 -15.05 6.39
C LEU A 117 -0.95 -15.58 7.02
N LYS A 118 -1.58 -16.56 6.37
CA LYS A 118 -2.81 -17.20 6.89
C LYS A 118 -2.63 -17.84 8.28
N ASN A 119 -1.41 -18.25 8.62
CA ASN A 119 -1.10 -18.84 9.92
C ASN A 119 -0.48 -17.78 10.86
N ARG A 120 -1.21 -17.44 11.93
CA ARG A 120 -0.79 -16.44 12.92
C ARG A 120 0.61 -16.69 13.52
N LYS A 121 0.95 -17.95 13.80
CA LYS A 121 2.27 -18.30 14.37
C LYS A 121 3.38 -18.04 13.36
N ALA A 122 3.17 -18.44 12.10
CA ALA A 122 4.12 -18.16 11.02
C ALA A 122 4.28 -16.65 10.79
N ASP A 123 3.18 -15.91 10.80
CA ASP A 123 3.16 -14.45 10.62
C ASP A 123 3.93 -13.72 11.75
N THR A 124 3.74 -14.17 12.99
CA THR A 124 4.47 -13.64 14.16
C THR A 124 5.97 -13.88 14.03
N ILE A 125 6.37 -15.10 13.64
CA ILE A 125 7.78 -15.45 13.44
C ILE A 125 8.39 -14.60 12.33
N LEU A 126 7.71 -14.48 11.19
CA LEU A 126 8.17 -13.69 10.06
C LEU A 126 8.32 -12.21 10.44
N THR A 127 7.37 -11.66 11.20
CA THR A 127 7.42 -10.29 11.70
C THR A 127 8.62 -10.07 12.61
N ARG A 128 8.87 -10.98 13.57
CA ARG A 128 10.04 -10.95 14.46
C ARG A 128 11.37 -11.01 13.70
N LEU A 129 11.43 -11.83 12.65
CA LEU A 129 12.59 -11.89 11.76
C LEU A 129 12.81 -10.57 11.02
N ARG A 130 11.76 -9.96 10.47
CA ARG A 130 11.82 -8.70 9.71
C ARG A 130 12.27 -7.52 10.58
N VAL A 131 11.77 -7.41 11.81
CA VAL A 131 12.25 -6.38 12.75
C VAL A 131 13.58 -6.76 13.41
N GLY A 132 14.04 -8.00 13.22
CA GLY A 132 15.27 -8.54 13.80
C GLY A 132 15.19 -8.85 15.29
N HIS A 133 14.00 -8.80 15.89
CA HIS A 133 13.76 -8.98 17.33
C HIS A 133 13.27 -10.39 17.63
N THR A 134 14.21 -11.27 17.97
CA THR A 134 13.93 -12.65 18.38
C THR A 134 14.28 -12.86 19.83
N ARG A 135 13.73 -13.90 20.47
CA ARG A 135 14.14 -14.26 21.83
C ARG A 135 15.65 -14.48 21.91
N PHE A 136 16.26 -15.14 20.93
CA PHE A 136 17.71 -15.34 20.92
C PHE A 136 18.49 -14.03 20.84
N THR A 137 18.15 -13.15 19.88
CA THR A 137 18.98 -11.97 19.59
C THR A 137 18.74 -10.79 20.52
N HIS A 138 17.58 -10.68 21.18
CA HIS A 138 17.20 -9.47 21.96
C HIS A 138 16.89 -9.72 23.44
N ARG A 139 16.76 -10.97 23.90
CA ARG A 139 16.50 -11.26 25.33
C ARG A 139 17.55 -10.65 26.25
N HIS A 140 18.81 -10.63 25.83
CA HIS A 140 19.90 -10.08 26.63
C HIS A 140 19.69 -8.61 27.01
N LEU A 141 19.07 -7.80 26.14
CA LEU A 141 18.74 -6.40 26.43
C LEU A 141 17.69 -6.25 27.53
N LEU A 142 16.73 -7.18 27.58
CA LEU A 142 15.67 -7.18 28.60
C LEU A 142 16.17 -7.65 29.96
N LEU A 143 17.19 -8.52 29.97
CA LEU A 143 17.75 -9.11 31.18
C LEU A 143 19.05 -8.45 31.66
N GLY A 144 19.60 -7.50 30.89
CA GLY A 144 20.91 -6.91 31.17
C GLY A 144 22.07 -7.91 31.05
N GLU A 145 21.89 -8.97 30.26
CA GLU A 145 22.90 -10.00 30.02
C GLU A 145 23.83 -9.59 28.86
N GLN A 146 24.96 -10.30 28.73
CA GLN A 146 25.83 -10.13 27.56
C GLN A 146 25.14 -10.59 26.28
N ALA A 147 25.40 -9.86 25.19
CA ALA A 147 24.87 -10.21 23.89
C ALA A 147 25.40 -11.57 23.43
N PRO A 148 24.55 -12.45 22.85
CA PRO A 148 25.00 -13.73 22.34
C PRO A 148 25.98 -13.52 21.19
N MET A 149 27.11 -14.24 21.24
CA MET A 149 28.17 -14.16 20.24
C MET A 149 28.19 -15.41 19.37
N CYS A 150 28.49 -15.23 18.08
CA CYS A 150 28.77 -16.33 17.18
C CYS A 150 30.16 -16.91 17.50
N SER A 151 30.23 -18.19 17.88
CA SER A 151 31.50 -18.85 18.20
C SER A 151 32.43 -18.99 16.98
N GLN A 152 31.87 -19.05 15.77
CA GLN A 152 32.64 -19.19 14.53
C GLN A 152 33.10 -17.85 13.96
N CYS A 153 32.27 -16.81 14.03
CA CYS A 153 32.54 -15.52 13.38
C CYS A 153 32.99 -14.43 14.35
N ASN A 154 32.96 -14.71 15.66
CA ASN A 154 33.30 -13.79 16.74
C ASN A 154 32.60 -12.41 16.63
N CYS A 155 31.33 -12.42 16.23
CA CYS A 155 30.49 -11.23 16.12
C CYS A 155 29.17 -11.43 16.88
N THR A 156 28.50 -10.33 17.19
CA THR A 156 27.20 -10.36 17.87
C THR A 156 26.14 -11.04 17.01
N MET A 157 25.38 -11.95 17.60
CA MET A 157 24.33 -12.67 16.88
C MET A 157 23.19 -11.75 16.50
N SER A 158 22.89 -11.69 15.20
CA SER A 158 21.75 -10.98 14.63
C SER A 158 20.96 -11.89 13.70
N VAL A 159 19.70 -11.54 13.41
CA VAL A 159 18.91 -12.28 12.40
C VAL A 159 19.59 -12.24 11.04
N HIS A 160 20.20 -11.10 10.69
CA HIS A 160 20.96 -10.94 9.46
C HIS A 160 22.11 -11.94 9.38
N HIS A 161 22.90 -12.00 10.45
CA HIS A 161 24.02 -12.92 10.55
C HIS A 161 23.60 -14.38 10.43
N ILE A 162 22.58 -14.79 11.20
CA ILE A 162 22.11 -16.18 11.24
C ILE A 162 21.58 -16.63 9.88
N ILE A 163 20.77 -15.80 9.24
CA ILE A 163 20.06 -16.21 8.02
C ILE A 163 20.96 -16.09 6.79
N SER A 164 21.83 -15.08 6.70
CA SER A 164 22.48 -14.73 5.44
C SER A 164 24.01 -14.68 5.44
N GLU A 165 24.69 -14.59 6.59
CA GLU A 165 26.16 -14.37 6.62
C GLU A 165 26.95 -15.51 7.25
N CYS A 166 26.42 -16.11 8.33
CA CYS A 166 27.17 -17.03 9.17
C CYS A 166 27.60 -18.27 8.38
N SER A 167 28.91 -18.50 8.26
CA SER A 167 29.49 -19.61 7.50
C SER A 167 29.04 -20.98 8.00
N ASN A 168 28.72 -21.10 9.28
CA ASN A 168 28.20 -22.32 9.90
C ASN A 168 26.92 -22.85 9.24
N PHE A 169 26.13 -21.95 8.63
CA PHE A 169 24.87 -22.31 7.98
C PHE A 169 24.96 -22.39 6.44
N ASN A 170 26.17 -22.37 5.86
CA ASN A 170 26.37 -22.44 4.41
C ASN A 170 25.76 -23.70 3.79
N SER A 171 25.96 -24.86 4.41
CA SER A 171 25.45 -26.14 3.89
C SER A 171 23.90 -26.16 3.85
N GLN A 172 23.26 -25.60 4.88
CA GLN A 172 21.81 -25.49 4.96
C GLN A 172 21.29 -24.44 3.98
N ARG A 173 21.97 -23.29 3.83
CA ARG A 173 21.61 -22.30 2.80
C ARG A 173 21.69 -22.90 1.40
N LEU A 174 22.75 -23.64 1.08
CA LEU A 174 22.86 -24.31 -0.21
C LEU A 174 21.73 -25.33 -0.42
N ARG A 175 21.38 -26.09 0.62
CA ARG A 175 20.29 -27.08 0.55
C ARG A 175 18.90 -26.47 0.36
N PHE A 176 18.60 -25.35 1.01
CA PHE A 176 17.24 -24.78 1.03
C PHE A 176 17.03 -23.59 0.08
N PHE A 177 18.10 -22.86 -0.25
CA PHE A 177 18.09 -21.65 -1.08
C PHE A 177 18.89 -21.79 -2.38
N ASN A 178 19.59 -22.91 -2.59
CA ASN A 178 20.48 -23.15 -3.74
C ASN A 178 21.61 -22.12 -3.90
N THR A 179 21.96 -21.41 -2.83
CA THR A 179 23.06 -20.44 -2.80
C THR A 179 23.61 -20.33 -1.38
N THR A 180 24.89 -19.97 -1.26
CA THR A 180 25.51 -19.65 0.04
C THR A 180 25.35 -18.18 0.41
N THR A 181 25.06 -17.32 -0.58
CA THR A 181 24.87 -15.87 -0.44
C THR A 181 23.43 -15.52 -0.78
N SER A 182 22.71 -14.92 0.15
CA SER A 182 21.33 -14.47 -0.06
C SER A 182 21.12 -13.15 0.65
N SER A 183 20.57 -12.16 -0.05
CA SER A 183 20.19 -10.91 0.58
C SER A 183 18.97 -11.12 1.48
N LEU A 184 18.90 -10.36 2.58
CA LEU A 184 17.76 -10.40 3.48
C LEU A 184 16.42 -10.07 2.79
N PRO A 185 16.34 -9.07 1.90
CA PRO A 185 15.11 -8.78 1.17
C PRO A 185 14.58 -9.97 0.36
N THR A 186 15.47 -10.79 -0.24
CA THR A 186 15.05 -11.98 -0.98
C THR A 186 14.44 -13.06 -0.07
N LEU A 187 14.91 -13.14 1.19
CA LEU A 187 14.46 -14.17 2.13
C LEU A 187 13.25 -13.75 2.96
N LEU A 188 13.19 -12.47 3.36
CA LEU A 188 12.23 -11.91 4.32
C LEU A 188 11.37 -10.78 3.75
N GLY A 189 11.51 -10.44 2.46
CA GLY A 189 10.74 -9.38 1.78
C GLY A 189 9.24 -9.64 1.74
N GLU A 190 8.50 -8.84 0.98
CA GLU A 190 7.03 -8.91 0.90
C GLU A 190 6.52 -10.34 0.72
N ILE A 191 7.14 -11.06 -0.22
CA ILE A 191 6.96 -12.50 -0.43
C ILE A 191 8.20 -13.21 0.14
N PRO A 192 8.11 -13.84 1.33
CA PRO A 192 9.24 -14.54 1.92
C PRO A 192 9.58 -15.82 1.13
N HIS A 193 10.85 -16.25 1.19
CA HIS A 193 11.29 -17.44 0.49
C HIS A 193 10.52 -18.69 0.94
N VAL A 194 10.08 -19.52 0.00
CA VAL A 194 9.19 -20.68 0.24
C VAL A 194 9.76 -21.68 1.25
N HIS A 195 11.09 -21.83 1.29
CA HIS A 195 11.79 -22.73 2.19
C HIS A 195 12.32 -22.08 3.48
N LEU A 196 12.00 -20.80 3.74
CA LEU A 196 12.49 -20.06 4.90
C LEU A 196 12.22 -20.81 6.22
N PHE A 197 10.98 -21.21 6.47
CA PHE A 197 10.63 -21.89 7.73
C PHE A 197 11.26 -23.27 7.86
N ALA A 198 11.44 -23.99 6.75
CA ALA A 198 12.12 -25.29 6.76
C ALA A 198 13.61 -25.12 7.11
N PHE A 199 14.27 -24.13 6.51
CA PHE A 199 15.64 -23.74 6.84
C PHE A 199 15.78 -23.38 8.33
N LEU A 200 14.91 -22.51 8.86
CA LEU A 200 14.95 -22.09 10.27
C LEU A 200 14.81 -23.26 11.25
N LYS A 201 14.00 -24.26 10.90
CA LYS A 201 13.87 -25.49 11.70
C LYS A 201 15.13 -26.35 11.61
N ALA A 202 15.71 -26.50 10.42
CA ALA A 202 16.90 -27.30 10.19
C ALA A 202 18.14 -26.76 10.95
N ILE A 203 18.25 -25.44 11.12
CA ILE A 203 19.34 -24.83 11.91
C ILE A 203 18.99 -24.68 13.40
N GLY A 204 17.84 -25.18 13.86
CA GLY A 204 17.39 -25.07 15.26
C GLY A 204 16.99 -23.66 15.72
N PHE A 205 17.00 -22.67 14.83
CA PHE A 205 16.70 -21.28 15.17
C PHE A 205 15.20 -21.02 15.33
N TYR A 206 14.34 -21.80 14.68
CA TYR A 206 12.87 -21.62 14.71
C TYR A 206 12.28 -21.59 16.13
N SER A 207 12.78 -22.42 17.04
CA SER A 207 12.33 -22.46 18.44
C SER A 207 12.86 -21.32 19.30
N LEU A 208 13.78 -20.51 18.77
CA LEU A 208 14.44 -19.40 19.47
C LEU A 208 13.92 -18.02 19.03
N ILE A 209 12.88 -17.99 18.18
CA ILE A 209 12.20 -16.78 17.69
C ILE A 209 11.01 -16.43 18.57
#